data_AF-A0A0Q5GS58-F1
#
_entry.id   AF-A0A0Q5GS58-F1
#
_cell.length_a   1.000
_cell.length_b   1.000
_cell.length_c   1.000
_cell.angle_alpha   90.00
_cell.angle_beta   90.00
_cell.angle_gamma   90.00
#
_symmetry.space_group_name_H-M   'P 1'
#
loop_
_entity.id
_entity.type
_entity.pdbx_description
1 polymer ?
#
loop_
_entity_poly.entity_id
_entity_poly.type
_entity_poly.pdbx_seq_one_letter_code
_entity_poly.pdbx_strand_id
1 'polypeptide(L)'
;MIMLQRTEYDADPAVPPCVDVVVVQAVGDRHALVYIPPIKGSAPTVEVYAEASEAEDRAARLCEAEGLPPYQVSADHSGEWMTGLIVRPATS
;
A
#
# COMPACT_ATOMS: atom_id res chain seq x y z
N MET A 1 -5.87 13.56 10.06
CA MET A 1 -5.48 12.48 9.13
C MET A 1 -6.70 11.61 8.92
N ILE A 2 -7.36 11.72 7.77
CA ILE A 2 -8.59 10.98 7.48
C ILE A 2 -8.22 9.89 6.47
N MET A 3 -7.91 8.70 6.98
CA MET A 3 -7.80 7.50 6.15
C MET A 3 -9.20 7.13 5.67
N LEU A 4 -9.40 7.05 4.36
CA LEU A 4 -10.73 6.85 3.77
C LEU A 4 -11.19 5.41 3.88
N GLN A 5 -10.27 4.46 3.71
CA GLN A 5 -10.55 3.04 3.86
C GLN A 5 -9.25 2.26 4.06
N ARG A 6 -9.27 1.28 4.96
CA ARG A 6 -8.24 0.25 5.04
C ARG A 6 -8.84 -1.01 4.45
N THR A 7 -8.22 -1.50 3.39
CA THR A 7 -8.59 -2.79 2.80
C THR A 7 -7.40 -3.71 3.02
N GLU A 8 -7.64 -4.84 3.68
CA GLU A 8 -6.61 -5.84 3.90
C GLU A 8 -6.55 -6.74 2.66
N TYR A 9 -5.34 -7.00 2.20
CA TYR A 9 -5.12 -7.83 1.02
C TYR A 9 -4.26 -9.00 1.45
N ASP A 10 -4.67 -10.22 1.10
CA ASP A 10 -3.78 -11.37 1.18
C ASP A 10 -2.86 -11.35 -0.04
N ALA A 11 -1.58 -11.66 0.15
CA ALA A 11 -0.66 -11.86 -0.97
C ALA A 11 -0.91 -13.26 -1.54
N ASP A 12 -1.05 -13.34 -2.87
CA ASP A 12 -1.05 -14.59 -3.61
C ASP A 12 0.29 -15.28 -3.35
N PRO A 13 0.30 -16.48 -2.73
CA PRO A 13 1.53 -17.19 -2.44
C PRO A 13 2.33 -17.57 -3.69
N ALA A 14 1.73 -17.50 -4.89
CA ALA A 14 2.41 -17.73 -6.16
C ALA A 14 3.15 -16.49 -6.69
N VAL A 15 2.88 -15.29 -6.16
CA VAL A 15 3.52 -14.04 -6.57
C VAL A 15 4.50 -13.61 -5.47
N PRO A 16 5.79 -13.38 -5.79
CA PRO A 16 6.72 -12.87 -4.79
C PRO A 16 6.22 -11.51 -4.29
N PRO A 17 6.08 -11.31 -2.96
CA PRO A 17 5.56 -10.05 -2.45
C PRO A 17 6.48 -8.91 -2.89
N CYS A 18 5.88 -7.77 -3.26
CA CYS A 18 6.64 -6.53 -3.29
C CYS A 18 7.28 -6.36 -1.91
N VAL A 19 8.61 -6.28 -1.85
CA VAL A 19 9.36 -6.13 -0.59
C VAL A 19 9.40 -4.69 -0.10
N ASP A 20 8.99 -3.77 -0.97
CA ASP A 20 9.02 -2.33 -0.73
C ASP A 20 7.62 -1.80 -0.43
N VAL A 21 7.58 -0.77 0.42
CA VAL A 21 6.38 0.07 0.58
C VAL A 21 6.20 0.87 -0.71
N VAL A 22 5.01 0.83 -1.29
CA VAL A 22 4.71 1.53 -2.55
C VAL A 22 3.57 2.51 -2.34
N VAL A 23 3.79 3.76 -2.75
CA VAL A 23 2.75 4.78 -2.83
C VAL A 23 2.28 4.84 -4.27
N VAL A 24 0.98 4.71 -4.48
CA VAL A 24 0.37 4.73 -5.81
C VAL A 24 -0.61 5.88 -5.91
N GLN A 25 -0.38 6.74 -6.89
CA GLN A 25 -1.28 7.83 -7.23
C GLN A 25 -1.70 7.68 -8.69
N ALA A 26 -2.98 7.40 -8.93
CA ALA A 26 -3.53 7.40 -10.28
C ALA A 26 -3.60 8.85 -10.79
N VAL A 27 -3.07 9.11 -11.98
CA VAL A 27 -3.15 10.43 -12.65
C VAL A 27 -4.61 10.84 -12.83
N GLY A 28 -4.98 11.97 -12.24
CA GLY A 28 -6.34 12.50 -12.29
C GLY A 28 -7.27 12.00 -11.18
N ASP A 29 -6.81 11.05 -10.35
CA ASP A 29 -7.45 10.74 -9.08
C ASP A 29 -6.85 11.62 -7.96
N ARG A 30 -7.67 12.01 -6.99
CA ARG A 30 -7.18 12.70 -5.80
C ARG A 30 -6.64 11.71 -4.77
N HIS A 31 -7.20 10.50 -4.77
CA HIS A 31 -6.86 9.48 -3.81
C HIS A 31 -5.50 8.87 -4.11
N ALA A 32 -4.80 8.48 -3.05
CA ALA A 32 -3.56 7.74 -3.13
C ALA A 32 -3.65 6.47 -2.29
N LEU A 33 -2.95 5.44 -2.72
CA LEU A 33 -2.89 4.16 -2.04
C LEU A 33 -1.49 3.94 -1.49
N VAL A 34 -1.39 3.37 -0.30
CA VAL A 34 -0.13 2.89 0.28
C VAL A 34 -0.23 1.38 0.37
N TYR A 35 0.59 0.68 -0.41
CA TYR A 35 0.83 -0.73 -0.23
C TYR A 35 1.86 -0.95 0.88
N ILE A 36 1.46 -1.69 1.89
CA ILE A 36 2.29 -2.10 3.02
C ILE A 36 2.56 -3.59 2.87
N PRO A 37 3.82 -3.99 2.65
CA PRO A 37 4.16 -5.40 2.55
C PRO A 37 3.95 -6.12 3.89
N PRO A 38 3.93 -7.46 3.90
CA PRO A 38 3.96 -8.25 5.13
C PRO A 38 5.15 -7.85 6.00
N ILE A 39 4.90 -7.26 7.16
CA ILE A 39 5.94 -6.87 8.12
C ILE A 39 5.77 -7.75 9.36
N LYS A 40 6.85 -8.43 9.77
CA LYS A 40 6.89 -9.25 10.99
C LYS A 40 5.77 -10.31 11.07
N GLY A 41 5.41 -10.90 9.92
CA GLY A 41 4.38 -11.93 9.83
C GLY A 41 2.94 -11.40 9.78
N SER A 42 2.74 -10.09 9.59
CA SER A 42 1.43 -9.53 9.28
C SER A 42 0.98 -9.90 7.87
N ALA A 43 -0.33 -9.80 7.60
CA ALA A 43 -0.82 -9.76 6.23
C ALA A 43 -0.36 -8.47 5.53
N PRO A 44 -0.26 -8.46 4.19
CA PRO A 44 -0.16 -7.20 3.45
C PRO A 44 -1.38 -6.32 3.72
N THR A 45 -1.19 -5.01 3.63
CA THR A 45 -2.28 -4.05 3.82
C THR A 45 -2.21 -3.01 2.73
N VAL A 46 -3.37 -2.56 2.23
CA VAL A 46 -3.43 -1.35 1.42
C VAL A 46 -4.28 -0.33 2.16
N GLU A 47 -3.70 0.84 2.37
CA GLU A 47 -4.37 1.99 2.99
C GLU A 47 -4.71 3.00 1.89
N VAL A 48 -5.93 3.56 1.90
CA VAL A 48 -6.37 4.57 0.94
C VAL A 48 -6.49 5.94 1.63
N TYR A 49 -5.84 6.93 1.03
CA TYR A 49 -5.76 8.32 1.50
C TYR A 49 -6.47 9.27 0.56
N ALA A 50 -6.92 10.40 1.11
CA ALA A 50 -7.59 11.45 0.34
C ALA A 50 -6.64 12.24 -0.55
N GLU A 51 -5.36 12.33 -0.16
CA GLU A 51 -4.31 13.05 -0.86
C GLU A 51 -3.01 12.23 -0.91
N ALA A 52 -2.22 12.41 -1.97
CA ALA A 52 -0.93 11.72 -2.12
C ALA A 52 0.10 12.12 -1.06
N SER A 53 0.11 13.38 -0.64
CA SER A 53 0.97 13.85 0.45
C SER A 53 0.74 13.08 1.75
N GLU A 54 -0.52 12.74 2.08
CA GLU A 54 -0.83 11.93 3.27
C GLU A 54 -0.36 10.47 3.13
N ALA A 55 -0.46 9.91 1.92
CA ALA A 55 0.04 8.57 1.61
C ALA A 55 1.57 8.50 1.67
N GLU A 56 2.26 9.50 1.13
CA GLU A 56 3.72 9.64 1.19
C GLU A 56 4.21 9.82 2.64
N ASP A 57 3.56 10.68 3.43
CA ASP A 57 3.87 10.86 4.85
C ASP A 57 3.65 9.58 5.67
N ARG A 58 2.63 8.79 5.31
CA ARG A 58 2.39 7.47 5.92
C ARG A 58 3.50 6.50 5.57
N ALA A 59 3.85 6.39 4.30
CA ALA A 59 4.88 5.49 3.80
C ALA A 59 6.25 5.83 4.41
N ALA A 60 6.63 7.11 4.44
CA ALA A 60 7.87 7.59 5.05
C ALA A 60 7.99 7.17 6.53
N ARG A 61 6.96 7.44 7.33
CA ARG A 61 6.95 7.08 8.76
C ARG A 61 6.95 5.57 8.98
N LEU A 62 6.27 4.81 8.12
CA LEU A 62 6.29 3.36 8.19
C LEU A 62 7.69 2.81 7.91
N CYS A 63 8.34 3.30 6.86
CA CYS A 63 9.70 2.88 6.52
C CYS A 63 10.68 3.19 7.65
N GLU A 64 10.60 4.38 8.24
CA GLU A 64 11.44 4.77 9.39
C GLU A 64 11.18 3.88 10.62
N ALA A 65 9.91 3.66 10.97
CA ALA A 65 9.54 2.90 12.17
C ALA A 65 9.91 1.41 12.07
N GLU A 66 9.82 0.83 10.88
CA GLU A 66 10.06 -0.59 10.65
C GLU A 66 11.48 -0.88 10.15
N GLY A 67 12.31 0.15 9.94
CA GLY A 67 13.67 0.02 9.43
C GLY A 67 13.73 -0.50 7.99
N LEU A 68 12.70 -0.19 7.19
CA LEU A 68 12.56 -0.60 5.80
C LEU A 68 13.28 0.39 4.87
N PRO A 69 13.63 -0.04 3.64
CA PRO A 69 14.11 0.88 2.61
C PRO A 69 13.09 2.00 2.32
N PRO A 70 13.53 3.12 1.70
CA PRO A 70 12.64 4.19 1.29
C PRO A 70 11.51 3.66 0.40
N TYR A 71 10.31 4.20 0.61
CA TYR A 71 9.16 3.87 -0.22
C TYR A 71 9.39 4.30 -1.68
N GLN A 72 8.72 3.62 -2.59
CA GLN A 72 8.70 3.97 -4.00
C GLN A 72 7.38 4.65 -4.35
N VAL A 73 7.42 5.64 -5.24
CA VAL A 73 6.21 6.25 -5.81
C VAL A 73 6.00 5.69 -7.20
N SER A 74 4.83 5.14 -7.44
CA SER A 74 4.39 4.66 -8.75
C SER A 74 3.19 5.46 -9.24
N ALA A 75 3.29 5.98 -10.46
CA ALA A 75 2.17 6.63 -11.16
C ALA A 75 1.35 5.61 -11.99
N ASP A 76 1.45 4.33 -11.64
CA ASP A 76 0.90 3.24 -12.43
C ASP A 76 -0.62 3.13 -12.33
N HIS A 77 -1.27 3.15 -13.49
CA HIS A 77 -2.70 2.95 -13.67
C HIS A 77 -3.09 1.51 -13.99
N SER A 78 -2.12 0.68 -14.37
CA SER A 78 -2.39 -0.69 -14.82
C SER A 78 -2.83 -1.58 -13.66
N GLY A 79 -2.52 -1.19 -12.42
CA GLY A 79 -2.69 -2.05 -11.26
C GLY A 79 -1.75 -3.24 -11.29
N GLU A 80 -0.67 -3.21 -12.09
CA GLU A 80 0.31 -4.29 -12.17
C GLU A 80 0.93 -4.57 -10.79
N TRP A 81 1.13 -3.55 -9.96
CA TRP A 81 1.56 -3.70 -8.57
C TRP A 81 0.52 -4.38 -7.66
N MET A 82 -0.76 -4.38 -8.04
CA MET A 82 -1.83 -5.12 -7.35
C MET A 82 -1.95 -6.57 -7.85
N THR A 83 -1.20 -6.95 -8.89
CA THR A 83 -1.20 -8.32 -9.41
C THR A 83 -0.73 -9.25 -8.30
N GLY A 84 -1.61 -10.15 -7.85
CA GLY A 84 -1.35 -11.03 -6.72
C GLY A 84 -1.89 -10.52 -5.37
N LEU A 85 -2.61 -9.41 -5.32
CA LEU A 85 -3.34 -9.00 -4.11
C LEU A 85 -4.79 -9.50 -4.17
N ILE A 86 -5.17 -10.36 -3.23
CA ILE A 86 -6.54 -10.84 -3.09
C ILE A 86 -7.27 -9.96 -2.09
N VAL A 87 -8.27 -9.20 -2.56
CA VAL A 87 -9.14 -8.40 -1.68
C VAL A 87 -9.88 -9.35 -0.75
N ARG A 88 -9.75 -9.13 0.56
CA ARG A 88 -10.73 -9.65 1.52
C ARG A 88 -11.40 -8.47 2.21
N PRO A 89 -12.74 -8.47 2.32
CA PRO A 89 -13.38 -7.51 3.20
C PRO A 89 -12.82 -7.73 4.60
N ALA A 90 -12.35 -6.66 5.25
CA ALA A 90 -11.93 -6.72 6.64
C ALA A 90 -13.09 -7.31 7.45
N THR A 91 -12.94 -8.53 7.94
CA THR A 91 -13.96 -9.15 8.80
C THR A 91 -13.95 -8.41 10.12
N SER A 92 -15.04 -7.70 10.38
CA SER A 92 -15.31 -6.97 11.62
C SER A 92 -15.32 -7.86 12.86
#